data_AF-A0AB36WR16-F1
#
_entry.id   AF-A0AB36WR16-F1
#
_cell.length_a   1.000
_cell.length_b   1.000
_cell.length_c   1.000
_cell.angle_alpha   90.00
_cell.angle_beta   90.00
_cell.angle_gamma   90.00
#
_symmetry.space_group_name_H-M   'P 1'
#
loop_
_entity.id
_entity.type
_entity.pdbx_description
1 polymer ?
#
loop_
_entity_poly.entity_id
_entity_poly.type
_entity_poly.pdbx_seq_one_letter_code
_entity_poly.pdbx_strand_id
1 'polypeptide(L)'
;MKSMSTKQKNNILNFSLFIGLVILPWVLVIFYVMTIAHPRFVSTADVVVKQVSESSVPSGGGISALLGVNSTSKEDATYLTEYILSNDMVKRLDNKFKFREAYHVDGSDPIYEIDPDATQEDLLEYFKKRVHIDLDEQSYVLSVSTEGFDSKYAFELNKAILGESEQFVNRISQEVARDQLAFAETQLNESEERLNDAKEQLLNYQNENEIYDPQANAQIVNQLIGSLQAQLSSLRTEERQLLSYLNPDAPQVVSLRSQIKAVEEQITQEQTKLTSPNTTKLNRQAVQFETIKADVDFATELYKLSLSSLEKSRLEAFKKMKNLIVISTPYEAEDATYPRQAYLIWTSLALLLMLYGFVRLVMAVVRDHRS
;
A
#
# COMPACT_ATOMS: atom_id res chain seq x y z
N MET A 1 -84.79 -20.26 -8.75
CA MET A 1 -83.43 -19.69 -8.57
C MET A 1 -82.90 -20.11 -7.21
N LYS A 2 -82.00 -21.10 -7.14
CA LYS A 2 -81.44 -21.61 -5.88
C LYS A 2 -80.46 -20.59 -5.30
N SER A 3 -80.73 -20.10 -4.09
CA SER A 3 -79.82 -19.24 -3.32
C SER A 3 -78.56 -20.02 -2.95
N MET A 4 -77.41 -19.63 -3.50
CA MET A 4 -76.12 -20.19 -3.09
C MET A 4 -75.84 -19.88 -1.61
N SER A 5 -75.46 -20.92 -0.86
CA SER A 5 -75.03 -20.82 0.54
C SER A 5 -73.80 -19.92 0.68
N THR A 6 -73.69 -19.16 1.76
CA THR A 6 -72.54 -18.28 2.11
C THR A 6 -71.19 -19.01 2.06
N LYS A 7 -71.17 -20.33 2.32
CA LYS A 7 -69.98 -21.18 2.20
C LYS A 7 -69.51 -21.34 0.74
N GLN A 8 -70.45 -21.36 -0.21
CA GLN A 8 -70.21 -21.49 -1.64
C GLN A 8 -69.64 -20.18 -2.22
N LYS A 9 -70.14 -19.01 -1.78
CA LYS A 9 -69.62 -17.69 -2.17
C LYS A 9 -68.16 -17.48 -1.74
N ASN A 10 -67.78 -17.88 -0.52
CA ASN A 10 -66.40 -17.76 -0.05
C ASN A 10 -65.41 -18.66 -0.80
N ASN A 11 -65.83 -19.86 -1.20
CA ASN A 11 -64.98 -20.75 -2.01
C ASN A 11 -64.76 -20.21 -3.43
N ILE A 12 -65.78 -19.59 -4.04
CA ILE A 12 -65.65 -18.96 -5.36
C ILE A 12 -64.74 -17.74 -5.30
N LEU A 13 -64.84 -16.92 -4.25
CA LEU A 13 -63.96 -15.76 -4.05
C LEU A 13 -62.49 -16.18 -3.87
N ASN A 14 -62.24 -17.19 -3.02
CA ASN A 14 -60.90 -17.72 -2.79
C ASN A 14 -60.30 -18.36 -4.06
N PHE A 15 -61.13 -19.06 -4.84
CA PHE A 15 -60.70 -19.67 -6.10
C PHE A 15 -60.37 -18.62 -7.16
N SER A 16 -61.18 -17.56 -7.27
CA SER A 16 -60.90 -16.43 -8.16
C SER A 16 -59.63 -15.68 -7.76
N LEU A 17 -59.38 -15.51 -6.46
CA LEU A 17 -58.15 -14.91 -5.95
C LEU A 17 -56.93 -15.79 -6.23
N PHE A 18 -57.05 -17.11 -6.05
CA PHE A 18 -55.98 -18.04 -6.38
C PHE A 18 -55.63 -18.02 -7.87
N ILE A 19 -56.64 -18.00 -8.76
CA ILE A 19 -56.42 -17.88 -10.20
C ILE A 19 -55.74 -16.55 -10.54
N GLY A 20 -56.28 -15.43 -10.06
CA GLY A 20 -55.76 -14.11 -10.42
C GLY A 20 -54.36 -13.82 -9.88
N LEU A 21 -54.02 -14.34 -8.69
CA LEU A 21 -52.79 -14.01 -7.98
C LEU A 21 -51.70 -15.08 -8.13
N VAL A 22 -52.05 -16.33 -8.46
CA VAL A 22 -51.08 -17.42 -8.64
C VAL A 22 -51.06 -17.89 -10.09
N ILE A 23 -52.17 -18.42 -10.61
CA ILE A 23 -52.18 -19.10 -11.90
C ILE A 23 -51.88 -18.12 -13.05
N LEU A 24 -52.55 -16.97 -13.08
CA LEU A 24 -52.39 -15.99 -14.15
C LEU A 24 -50.95 -15.45 -14.25
N PRO A 25 -50.33 -14.91 -13.18
CA PRO A 25 -48.94 -14.47 -13.24
C PRO A 25 -47.96 -15.62 -13.50
N TRP A 26 -48.23 -16.83 -13.00
CA TRP A 26 -47.36 -17.98 -13.28
C TRP A 26 -47.38 -18.40 -14.75
N VAL A 27 -48.56 -18.40 -15.39
CA VAL A 27 -48.68 -18.65 -16.83
C VAL A 27 -47.97 -17.56 -17.64
N LEU A 28 -48.04 -16.30 -17.21
CA LEU A 28 -47.29 -15.21 -17.84
C LEU A 28 -45.76 -15.42 -17.74
N VAL A 29 -45.27 -15.88 -16.58
CA VAL A 29 -43.84 -16.23 -16.41
C VAL A 29 -43.43 -17.38 -17.33
N ILE A 30 -44.23 -18.45 -17.39
CA ILE A 30 -43.96 -19.58 -18.28
C ILE A 30 -43.93 -19.11 -19.74
N PHE A 31 -44.91 -18.32 -20.14
CA PHE A 31 -45.00 -17.77 -21.49
C PHE A 31 -43.76 -16.95 -21.82
N TYR A 32 -43.39 -15.99 -20.95
CA TYR A 32 -42.21 -15.17 -21.15
C TYR A 32 -40.91 -16.00 -21.26
N VAL A 33 -40.68 -16.92 -20.32
CA VAL A 33 -39.43 -17.72 -20.27
C VAL A 33 -39.32 -18.71 -21.43
N MET A 34 -40.44 -19.19 -21.98
CA MET A 34 -40.43 -20.17 -23.08
C MET A 34 -40.46 -19.53 -24.47
N THR A 35 -41.05 -18.35 -24.65
CA THR A 35 -41.26 -17.77 -25.99
C THR A 35 -40.55 -16.45 -26.24
N ILE A 36 -40.27 -15.66 -25.19
CA ILE A 36 -39.78 -14.28 -25.31
C ILE A 36 -38.31 -14.17 -24.88
N ALA A 37 -37.95 -14.81 -23.76
CA ALA A 37 -36.63 -14.70 -23.16
C ALA A 37 -35.54 -15.22 -24.10
N HIS A 38 -34.57 -14.36 -24.42
CA HIS A 38 -33.47 -14.73 -25.31
C HIS A 38 -32.43 -15.60 -24.57
N PRO A 39 -31.84 -16.59 -25.26
CA PRO A 39 -30.75 -17.39 -24.70
C PRO A 39 -29.56 -16.50 -24.41
N ARG A 40 -28.93 -16.70 -23.25
CA ARG A 40 -27.69 -16.00 -22.88
C ARG A 40 -26.60 -17.00 -22.55
N PHE A 41 -25.45 -16.77 -23.15
CA PHE A 41 -24.23 -17.53 -23.04
C PHE A 41 -23.29 -16.86 -22.06
N VAL A 42 -22.53 -17.66 -21.31
CA VAL A 42 -21.60 -17.17 -20.30
C VAL A 42 -20.20 -17.67 -20.64
N SER A 43 -19.24 -16.75 -20.68
CA SER A 43 -17.82 -17.08 -20.76
C SER A 43 -17.14 -16.66 -19.46
N THR A 44 -16.37 -17.56 -18.85
CA THR A 44 -15.72 -17.33 -17.56
C THR A 44 -14.22 -17.53 -17.70
N ALA A 45 -13.45 -16.68 -17.02
CA ALA A 45 -12.02 -16.80 -16.88
C ALA A 45 -11.61 -16.58 -15.42
N ASP A 46 -10.60 -17.32 -14.98
CA ASP A 46 -10.06 -17.24 -13.63
C ASP A 46 -8.67 -16.63 -13.69
N VAL A 47 -8.45 -15.54 -12.95
CA VAL A 47 -7.19 -14.80 -12.93
C VAL A 47 -6.71 -14.52 -11.52
N VAL A 48 -5.40 -14.35 -11.37
CA VAL A 48 -4.79 -13.92 -10.11
C VAL A 48 -3.75 -12.84 -10.39
N VAL A 49 -3.74 -11.80 -9.57
CA VAL A 49 -2.70 -10.78 -9.59
C VAL A 49 -1.55 -11.27 -8.72
N LYS A 50 -0.39 -11.56 -9.33
CA LYS A 50 0.81 -11.99 -8.59
C LYS A 50 2.02 -11.13 -8.94
N GLN A 51 2.85 -10.89 -7.93
CA GLN A 51 4.19 -10.34 -8.12
C GLN A 51 5.15 -11.50 -8.44
N VAL A 52 5.99 -11.35 -9.47
CA VAL A 52 6.85 -12.42 -10.04
C VAL A 52 7.97 -12.89 -9.08
N SER A 53 7.99 -12.47 -7.81
CA SER A 53 9.04 -12.82 -6.85
C SER A 53 8.59 -12.80 -5.39
N GLU A 54 7.44 -13.39 -5.05
CA GLU A 54 7.21 -13.85 -3.67
C GLU A 54 8.10 -15.06 -3.37
N SER A 55 9.41 -14.85 -3.38
CA SER A 55 10.30 -15.65 -2.54
C SER A 55 10.07 -15.15 -1.13
N SER A 56 9.20 -15.83 -0.40
CA SER A 56 9.06 -15.74 1.04
C SER A 56 10.39 -16.11 1.69
N VAL A 57 11.34 -15.17 1.71
CA VAL A 57 12.43 -15.21 2.68
C VAL A 57 11.87 -14.47 3.88
N PRO A 58 11.56 -15.16 5.00
CA PRO A 58 11.25 -14.51 6.25
C PRO A 58 12.56 -13.94 6.82
N SER A 59 13.07 -12.88 6.20
CA SER A 59 14.25 -12.14 6.65
C SER A 59 13.81 -10.74 7.06
N GLY A 60 13.28 -10.64 8.28
CA GLY A 60 12.94 -9.37 8.90
C GLY A 60 12.04 -9.61 10.09
N GLY A 61 12.60 -9.52 11.30
CA GLY A 61 11.90 -9.73 12.57
C GLY A 61 10.63 -8.88 12.71
N GLY A 62 9.81 -9.21 13.72
CA GLY A 62 8.41 -8.81 13.93
C GLY A 62 8.02 -7.32 13.83
N ILE A 63 8.96 -6.43 13.54
CA ILE A 63 8.72 -5.03 13.17
C ILE A 63 8.09 -4.93 11.77
N SER A 64 8.46 -5.76 10.79
CA SER A 64 7.82 -5.74 9.45
C SER A 64 6.34 -6.16 9.50
N ALA A 65 5.96 -7.03 10.44
CA ALA A 65 4.57 -7.40 10.68
C ALA A 65 3.76 -6.29 11.38
N LEU A 66 4.42 -5.44 12.17
CA LEU A 66 3.81 -4.28 12.84
C LEU A 66 3.61 -3.09 11.90
N LEU A 67 4.39 -3.01 10.81
CA LEU A 67 4.33 -1.94 9.80
C LEU A 67 3.34 -2.23 8.64
N GLY A 68 2.57 -3.32 8.69
CA GLY A 68 1.44 -3.54 7.79
C GLY A 68 1.79 -3.92 6.33
N VAL A 69 3.02 -4.36 6.04
CA VAL A 69 3.51 -4.54 4.65
C VAL A 69 2.98 -5.81 3.94
N ASN A 70 2.00 -6.53 4.49
CA ASN A 70 1.71 -7.92 4.09
C ASN A 70 0.33 -8.19 3.43
N SER A 71 -0.29 -7.23 2.74
CA SER A 71 -1.55 -7.50 2.01
C SER A 71 -1.71 -6.83 0.65
N THR A 72 -0.63 -6.64 -0.12
CA THR A 72 -0.74 -6.00 -1.46
C THR A 72 -1.61 -6.80 -2.44
N SER A 73 -1.61 -8.13 -2.38
CA SER A 73 -2.38 -8.97 -3.31
C SER A 73 -3.91 -8.83 -3.16
N LYS A 74 -4.41 -8.60 -1.94
CA LYS A 74 -5.85 -8.38 -1.70
C LYS A 74 -6.30 -7.01 -2.21
N GLU A 75 -5.51 -5.98 -1.94
CA GLU A 75 -5.77 -4.62 -2.42
C GLU A 75 -5.71 -4.58 -3.95
N ASP A 76 -4.70 -5.21 -4.55
CA ASP A 76 -4.55 -5.31 -6.01
C ASP A 76 -5.76 -5.99 -6.67
N ALA A 77 -6.25 -7.11 -6.11
CA ALA A 77 -7.44 -7.79 -6.61
C ALA A 77 -8.70 -6.92 -6.48
N THR A 78 -8.82 -6.18 -5.38
CA THR A 78 -9.95 -5.26 -5.15
C THR A 78 -9.92 -4.09 -6.14
N TYR A 79 -8.76 -3.50 -6.38
CA TYR A 79 -8.59 -2.43 -7.37
C TYR A 79 -8.91 -2.91 -8.78
N LEU A 80 -8.54 -4.15 -9.11
CA LEU A 80 -8.89 -4.74 -10.39
C LEU A 80 -10.40 -4.95 -10.55
N THR A 81 -11.09 -5.45 -9.52
CA THR A 81 -12.55 -5.58 -9.51
C THR A 81 -13.24 -4.24 -9.78
N GLU A 82 -12.85 -3.19 -9.06
CA GLU A 82 -13.40 -1.84 -9.24
C GLU A 82 -13.12 -1.30 -10.64
N TYR A 83 -11.92 -1.55 -11.18
CA TYR A 83 -11.57 -1.16 -12.55
C TYR A 83 -12.43 -1.87 -13.59
N ILE A 84 -12.61 -3.19 -13.49
CA ILE A 84 -13.44 -3.94 -14.45
C ILE A 84 -14.88 -3.44 -14.43
N LEU A 85 -15.45 -3.11 -13.27
CA LEU A 85 -16.82 -2.60 -13.12
C LEU A 85 -16.93 -1.07 -13.28
N SER A 86 -15.86 -0.40 -13.71
CA SER A 86 -15.82 1.06 -13.84
C SER A 86 -16.40 1.56 -15.17
N ASN A 87 -16.78 2.84 -15.19
CA ASN A 87 -17.13 3.52 -16.44
C ASN A 87 -15.97 3.57 -17.44
N ASP A 88 -14.72 3.56 -16.96
CA ASP A 88 -13.54 3.60 -17.82
C ASP A 88 -13.39 2.30 -18.63
N MET A 89 -13.63 1.15 -18.01
CA MET A 89 -13.68 -0.14 -18.71
C MET A 89 -14.77 -0.14 -19.78
N VAL A 90 -15.98 0.29 -19.40
CA VAL A 90 -17.11 0.38 -20.35
C VAL A 90 -16.75 1.27 -21.53
N LYS A 91 -16.26 2.49 -21.30
CA LYS A 91 -15.89 3.42 -22.39
C LYS A 91 -14.79 2.87 -23.31
N ARG A 92 -13.79 2.18 -22.75
CA ARG A 92 -12.71 1.56 -23.55
C ARG A 92 -13.26 0.48 -24.48
N LEU A 93 -14.13 -0.37 -23.95
CA LEU A 93 -14.68 -1.51 -24.69
C LEU A 93 -15.83 -1.12 -25.62
N ASP A 94 -16.63 -0.09 -25.30
CA ASP A 94 -17.80 0.32 -26.09
C ASP A 94 -17.42 0.70 -27.53
N ASN A 95 -16.23 1.27 -27.75
CA ASN A 95 -15.73 1.56 -29.09
C ASN A 95 -15.62 0.34 -30.00
N LYS A 96 -15.34 -0.84 -29.43
CA LYS A 96 -15.17 -2.11 -30.16
C LYS A 96 -16.44 -2.95 -30.15
N PHE A 97 -17.07 -3.07 -28.98
CA PHE A 97 -18.18 -3.99 -28.75
C PHE A 97 -19.55 -3.34 -28.97
N LYS A 98 -19.62 -2.01 -28.97
CA LYS A 98 -20.84 -1.23 -29.19
C LYS A 98 -22.01 -1.80 -28.40
N PHE A 99 -21.93 -1.70 -27.08
CA PHE A 99 -22.78 -2.45 -26.18
C PHE A 99 -24.28 -2.22 -26.42
N ARG A 100 -24.66 -0.99 -26.78
CA ARG A 100 -26.05 -0.65 -27.12
C ARG A 100 -26.54 -1.41 -28.35
N GLU A 101 -25.72 -1.56 -29.38
CA GLU A 101 -26.08 -2.32 -30.59
C GLU A 101 -26.06 -3.83 -30.32
N ALA A 102 -25.08 -4.34 -29.56
CA ALA A 102 -24.91 -5.78 -29.37
C ALA A 102 -25.85 -6.40 -28.34
N TYR A 103 -26.32 -5.62 -27.37
CA TYR A 103 -27.30 -6.03 -26.37
C TYR A 103 -28.72 -5.51 -26.64
N HIS A 104 -28.91 -4.82 -27.77
CA HIS A 104 -30.23 -4.54 -28.33
C HIS A 104 -30.49 -5.54 -29.45
N VAL A 105 -31.59 -6.26 -29.33
CA VAL A 105 -32.04 -7.22 -30.34
C VAL A 105 -33.07 -6.51 -31.22
N ASP A 106 -34.34 -6.50 -30.82
CA ASP A 106 -35.46 -5.93 -31.57
C ASP A 106 -36.58 -5.41 -30.62
N GLY A 107 -36.27 -5.20 -29.33
CA GLY A 107 -37.24 -4.96 -28.27
C GLY A 107 -38.00 -6.22 -27.82
N SER A 108 -37.61 -7.39 -28.32
CA SER A 108 -38.26 -8.65 -27.99
C SER A 108 -38.03 -9.07 -26.55
N ASP A 109 -36.91 -8.71 -25.91
CA ASP A 109 -36.64 -9.11 -24.52
C ASP A 109 -36.60 -7.89 -23.57
N PRO A 110 -37.76 -7.32 -23.19
CA PRO A 110 -37.81 -6.05 -22.45
C PRO A 110 -37.21 -6.08 -21.04
N ILE A 111 -36.87 -7.27 -20.51
CA ILE A 111 -36.26 -7.41 -19.17
C ILE A 111 -34.73 -7.41 -19.27
N TYR A 112 -34.19 -7.97 -20.35
CA TYR A 112 -32.77 -8.25 -20.49
C TYR A 112 -32.10 -7.46 -21.60
N GLU A 113 -32.84 -6.76 -22.44
CA GLU A 113 -32.32 -5.89 -23.49
C GLU A 113 -31.97 -4.50 -22.94
N ILE A 114 -31.03 -3.81 -23.57
CA ILE A 114 -30.73 -2.40 -23.27
C ILE A 114 -31.46 -1.50 -24.26
N ASP A 115 -31.93 -0.34 -23.80
CA ASP A 115 -32.49 0.70 -24.68
C ASP A 115 -31.40 1.20 -25.65
N PRO A 116 -31.67 1.31 -26.96
CA PRO A 116 -30.68 1.79 -27.93
C PRO A 116 -30.23 3.24 -27.65
N ASP A 117 -31.09 4.04 -27.01
CA ASP A 117 -30.81 5.43 -26.61
C ASP A 117 -30.39 5.55 -25.13
N ALA A 118 -30.05 4.44 -24.47
CA ALA A 118 -29.63 4.40 -23.06
C ALA A 118 -28.47 5.37 -22.79
N THR A 119 -28.55 6.08 -21.66
CA THR A 119 -27.48 7.00 -21.23
C THR A 119 -26.20 6.22 -20.89
N GLN A 120 -25.10 6.93 -20.61
CA GLN A 120 -23.86 6.26 -20.21
C GLN A 120 -24.00 5.58 -18.84
N GLU A 121 -24.78 6.19 -17.95
CA GLU A 121 -25.09 5.68 -16.61
C GLU A 121 -25.92 4.40 -16.69
N ASP A 122 -26.94 4.39 -17.56
CA ASP A 122 -27.77 3.20 -17.81
C ASP A 122 -26.93 2.06 -18.41
N LEU A 123 -26.04 2.38 -19.35
CA LEU A 123 -25.13 1.41 -19.93
C LEU A 123 -24.18 0.83 -18.87
N LEU A 124 -23.65 1.64 -17.95
CA LEU A 124 -22.80 1.16 -16.87
C LEU A 124 -23.56 0.21 -15.93
N GLU A 125 -24.80 0.57 -15.55
CA GLU A 125 -25.62 -0.29 -14.70
C GLU A 125 -25.93 -1.62 -15.42
N TYR A 126 -26.24 -1.55 -16.71
CA TYR A 126 -26.47 -2.72 -17.55
C TYR A 126 -25.20 -3.59 -17.66
N PHE A 127 -24.05 -2.99 -17.89
CA PHE A 127 -22.76 -3.68 -17.95
C PHE A 127 -22.48 -4.44 -16.64
N LYS A 128 -22.71 -3.83 -15.47
CA LYS A 128 -22.57 -4.48 -14.17
C LYS A 128 -23.53 -5.66 -13.95
N LYS A 129 -24.64 -5.73 -14.69
CA LYS A 129 -25.54 -6.89 -14.70
C LYS A 129 -25.07 -8.01 -15.63
N ARG A 130 -24.21 -7.70 -16.62
CA ARG A 130 -23.67 -8.65 -17.60
C ARG A 130 -22.26 -9.13 -17.31
N VAL A 131 -21.50 -8.37 -16.55
CA VAL A 131 -20.15 -8.72 -16.11
C VAL A 131 -20.19 -8.98 -14.62
N HIS A 132 -20.04 -10.25 -14.27
CA HIS A 132 -19.99 -10.70 -12.89
C HIS A 132 -18.55 -11.02 -12.49
N ILE A 133 -18.17 -10.58 -11.30
CA ILE A 133 -16.85 -10.80 -10.75
C ILE A 133 -17.03 -11.42 -9.37
N ASP A 134 -16.42 -12.58 -9.17
CA ASP A 134 -16.34 -13.24 -7.88
C ASP A 134 -14.89 -13.25 -7.41
N LEU A 135 -14.64 -12.75 -6.20
CA LEU A 135 -13.32 -12.75 -5.58
C LEU A 135 -13.33 -13.72 -4.40
N ASP A 136 -12.59 -14.82 -4.54
CA ASP A 136 -12.37 -15.75 -3.44
C ASP A 136 -11.43 -15.12 -2.41
N GLU A 137 -11.94 -14.83 -1.20
CA GLU A 137 -11.18 -14.19 -0.13
C GLU A 137 -10.01 -15.04 0.41
N GLN A 138 -10.01 -16.36 0.19
CA GLN A 138 -8.95 -17.26 0.64
C GLN A 138 -7.86 -17.44 -0.43
N SER A 139 -8.27 -17.69 -1.68
CA SER A 139 -7.34 -17.98 -2.77
C SER A 139 -6.91 -16.73 -3.55
N TYR A 140 -7.61 -15.61 -3.37
CA TYR A 140 -7.46 -14.36 -4.14
C TYR A 140 -7.61 -14.56 -5.65
N VAL A 141 -8.29 -15.63 -6.06
CA VAL A 141 -8.64 -15.88 -7.46
C VAL A 141 -9.86 -15.03 -7.79
N LEU A 142 -9.76 -14.33 -8.93
CA LEU A 142 -10.81 -13.51 -9.49
C LEU A 142 -11.45 -14.27 -10.65
N SER A 143 -12.71 -14.68 -10.49
CA SER A 143 -13.51 -15.29 -11.55
C SER A 143 -14.30 -14.21 -12.27
N VAL A 144 -13.90 -13.89 -13.50
CA VAL A 144 -14.54 -12.90 -14.36
C VAL A 144 -15.45 -13.60 -15.34
N SER A 145 -16.76 -13.37 -15.22
CA SER A 145 -17.78 -13.95 -16.08
C SER A 145 -18.50 -12.87 -16.88
N THR A 146 -18.71 -13.13 -18.16
CA THR A 146 -19.41 -12.21 -19.07
C THR A 146 -20.58 -12.92 -19.73
N GLU A 147 -21.75 -12.29 -19.67
CA GLU A 147 -22.98 -12.78 -20.30
C GLU A 147 -23.23 -12.08 -21.64
N GLY A 148 -23.54 -12.82 -22.69
CA GLY A 148 -23.91 -12.30 -24.00
C GLY A 148 -25.11 -13.04 -24.61
N PHE A 149 -25.85 -12.40 -25.52
CA PHE A 149 -26.88 -13.09 -26.31
C PHE A 149 -26.28 -14.01 -27.39
N ASP A 150 -25.01 -13.81 -27.71
CA ASP A 150 -24.22 -14.64 -28.62
C ASP A 150 -22.99 -15.21 -27.89
N SER A 151 -22.67 -16.47 -28.15
CA SER A 151 -21.59 -17.19 -27.46
C SER A 151 -20.22 -16.61 -27.78
N LYS A 152 -19.96 -16.33 -29.07
CA LYS A 152 -18.72 -15.72 -29.52
C LYS A 152 -18.57 -14.31 -28.97
N TYR A 153 -19.66 -13.54 -28.92
CA TYR A 153 -19.65 -12.22 -28.32
C TYR A 153 -19.27 -12.26 -26.83
N ALA A 154 -19.88 -13.15 -26.05
CA ALA A 154 -19.56 -13.34 -24.64
C ALA A 154 -18.07 -13.71 -24.44
N PHE A 155 -17.55 -14.62 -25.26
CA PHE A 155 -16.14 -15.01 -25.25
C PHE A 155 -15.19 -13.86 -25.59
N GLU A 156 -15.45 -13.14 -26.68
CA GLU A 156 -14.61 -12.01 -27.11
C GLU A 156 -14.65 -10.86 -26.09
N LEU A 157 -15.80 -10.61 -25.47
CA LEU A 157 -15.93 -9.62 -24.40
C LEU A 157 -15.10 -10.01 -23.18
N ASN A 158 -15.18 -11.26 -22.72
CA ASN A 158 -14.36 -11.74 -21.61
C ASN A 158 -12.88 -11.55 -21.90
N LYS A 159 -12.43 -12.01 -23.07
CA LYS A 159 -11.04 -11.89 -23.51
C LYS A 159 -10.57 -10.44 -23.58
N ALA A 160 -11.43 -9.53 -24.04
CA ALA A 160 -11.10 -8.10 -24.08
C ALA A 160 -11.00 -7.48 -22.68
N ILE A 161 -11.90 -7.84 -21.75
CA ILE A 161 -11.81 -7.42 -20.35
C ILE A 161 -10.50 -7.90 -19.72
N LEU A 162 -10.08 -9.14 -19.97
CA LEU A 162 -8.80 -9.65 -19.47
C LEU A 162 -7.61 -8.87 -20.05
N GLY A 163 -7.64 -8.56 -21.35
CA GLY A 163 -6.59 -7.77 -22.00
C GLY A 163 -6.47 -6.35 -21.43
N GLU A 164 -7.61 -5.66 -21.21
CA GLU A 164 -7.62 -4.35 -20.57
C GLU A 164 -7.22 -4.42 -19.09
N SER A 165 -7.57 -5.51 -18.41
CA SER A 165 -7.18 -5.79 -17.02
C SER A 165 -5.66 -5.98 -16.90
N GLU A 166 -5.05 -6.74 -17.80
CA GLU A 166 -3.61 -6.93 -17.86
C GLU A 166 -2.89 -5.59 -18.09
N GLN A 167 -3.37 -4.79 -19.05
CA GLN A 167 -2.82 -3.45 -19.31
C GLN A 167 -2.95 -2.52 -18.10
N PHE A 168 -4.08 -2.57 -17.39
CA PHE A 168 -4.30 -1.78 -16.18
C PHE A 168 -3.30 -2.15 -15.07
N VAL A 169 -3.17 -3.45 -14.76
CA VAL A 169 -2.23 -3.93 -13.73
C VAL A 169 -0.78 -3.55 -14.10
N ASN A 170 -0.39 -3.75 -15.37
CA ASN A 170 0.94 -3.39 -15.85
C ASN A 170 1.21 -1.89 -15.72
N ARG A 171 0.25 -1.04 -16.10
CA ARG A 171 0.36 0.41 -16.02
C ARG A 171 0.53 0.89 -14.59
N ILE A 172 -0.33 0.43 -13.67
CA ILE A 172 -0.26 0.78 -12.25
C ILE A 172 1.07 0.32 -11.65
N SER A 173 1.52 -0.90 -11.98
CA SER A 173 2.80 -1.42 -11.50
C SER A 173 3.98 -0.58 -11.98
N GLN A 174 3.97 -0.17 -13.26
CA GLN A 174 5.02 0.67 -13.84
C GLN A 174 5.01 2.08 -13.24
N GLU A 175 3.84 2.66 -13.00
CA GLU A 175 3.68 3.98 -12.39
C GLU A 175 4.22 3.99 -10.95
N VAL A 176 3.79 3.03 -10.12
CA VAL A 176 4.29 2.89 -8.74
C VAL A 176 5.80 2.66 -8.70
N ALA A 177 6.33 1.80 -9.59
CA ALA A 177 7.77 1.56 -9.66
C ALA A 177 8.56 2.83 -10.06
N ARG A 178 8.03 3.60 -11.02
CA ARG A 178 8.62 4.86 -11.46
C ARG A 178 8.62 5.90 -10.34
N ASP A 179 7.50 6.07 -9.65
CA ASP A 179 7.36 7.05 -8.58
C ASP A 179 8.27 6.72 -7.39
N GLN A 180 8.35 5.44 -7.02
CA GLN A 180 9.24 4.98 -5.96
C GLN A 180 10.72 5.21 -6.32
N LEU A 181 11.09 4.97 -7.58
CA LEU A 181 12.44 5.24 -8.07
C LEU A 181 12.76 6.73 -8.05
N ALA A 182 11.86 7.57 -8.56
CA ALA A 182 12.02 9.02 -8.57
C ALA A 182 12.14 9.60 -7.16
N PHE A 183 11.36 9.08 -6.20
CA PHE A 183 11.47 9.44 -4.80
C PHE A 183 12.84 9.05 -4.21
N ALA A 184 13.30 7.82 -4.46
CA ALA A 184 14.59 7.35 -3.96
C ALA A 184 15.78 8.12 -4.58
N GLU A 185 15.71 8.49 -5.86
CA GLU A 185 16.69 9.34 -6.53
C GLU A 185 16.73 10.74 -5.90
N THR A 186 15.56 11.32 -5.61
CA THR A 186 15.46 12.62 -4.92
C THR A 186 16.10 12.56 -3.54
N GLN A 187 15.78 11.54 -2.74
CA GLN A 187 16.36 11.35 -1.41
C GLN A 187 17.88 11.11 -1.45
N LEU A 188 18.40 10.45 -2.49
CA LEU A 188 19.84 10.29 -2.68
C LEU A 188 20.49 11.66 -2.93
N ASN A 189 19.97 12.44 -3.87
CA ASN A 189 20.51 13.76 -4.21
C ASN A 189 20.49 14.70 -2.99
N GLU A 190 19.37 14.75 -2.26
CA GLU A 190 19.26 15.55 -1.03
C GLU A 190 20.27 15.11 0.05
N SER A 191 20.47 13.80 0.21
CA SER A 191 21.46 13.27 1.17
C SER A 191 22.90 13.53 0.75
N GLU A 192 23.18 13.54 -0.56
CA GLU A 192 24.50 13.87 -1.12
C GLU A 192 24.82 15.35 -0.92
N GLU A 193 23.88 16.25 -1.22
CA GLU A 193 24.01 17.69 -0.98
C GLU A 193 24.27 17.97 0.51
N ARG A 194 23.46 17.38 1.40
CA ARG A 194 23.66 17.51 2.85
C ARG A 194 25.02 16.99 3.33
N LEU A 195 25.52 15.90 2.75
CA LEU A 195 26.84 15.37 3.07
C LEU A 195 27.95 16.31 2.62
N ASN A 196 27.82 16.90 1.43
CA ASN A 196 28.77 17.87 0.92
C ASN A 196 28.78 19.15 1.78
N ASP A 197 27.61 19.67 2.15
CA ASP A 197 27.48 20.82 3.04
C ASP A 197 28.10 20.56 4.42
N ALA A 198 27.85 19.40 5.02
CA ALA A 198 28.44 19.03 6.31
C ALA A 198 29.97 18.92 6.22
N LYS A 199 30.50 18.34 5.14
CA LYS A 199 31.95 18.28 4.89
C LYS A 199 32.54 19.66 4.69
N GLU A 200 31.86 20.55 3.97
CA GLU A 200 32.31 21.93 3.77
C GLU A 200 32.32 22.70 5.10
N GLN A 201 31.31 22.54 5.95
CA GLN A 201 31.30 23.13 7.29
C GLN A 201 32.47 22.63 8.15
N LEU A 202 32.78 21.32 8.09
CA LEU A 202 33.95 20.77 8.78
C LEU A 202 35.26 21.38 8.25
N LEU A 203 35.42 21.47 6.93
CA LEU A 203 36.60 22.05 6.29
C LEU A 203 36.76 23.54 6.64
N ASN A 204 35.67 24.32 6.58
CA ASN A 204 35.67 25.73 6.95
C ASN A 204 36.04 25.91 8.42
N TYR A 205 35.49 25.08 9.31
CA TYR A 205 35.85 25.09 10.71
C TYR A 205 37.35 24.77 10.94
N GLN A 206 37.89 23.76 10.25
CA GLN A 206 39.31 23.40 10.33
C GLN A 206 40.21 24.53 9.82
N ASN A 207 39.83 25.19 8.72
CA ASN A 207 40.58 26.30 8.11
C ASN A 207 40.56 27.55 9.00
N GLU A 208 39.39 27.95 9.52
CA GLU A 208 39.25 29.14 10.38
C GLU A 208 40.00 28.99 11.72
N ASN A 209 40.07 27.77 12.23
CA ASN A 209 40.72 27.50 13.52
C ASN A 209 42.16 27.01 13.38
N GLU A 210 42.67 26.80 12.15
CA GLU A 210 44.00 26.22 11.85
C GLU A 210 44.28 24.91 12.61
N ILE A 211 43.23 24.12 12.88
CA ILE A 211 43.30 22.91 13.69
C ILE A 211 42.68 21.74 12.92
N TYR A 212 43.46 20.69 12.72
CA TYR A 212 43.02 19.45 12.06
C TYR A 212 42.16 18.58 12.98
N ASP A 213 42.61 18.40 14.24
CA ASP A 213 41.92 17.63 15.29
C ASP A 213 42.18 18.27 16.67
N PRO A 214 41.18 18.96 17.28
CA PRO A 214 41.32 19.56 18.60
C PRO A 214 41.56 18.55 19.73
N GLN A 215 41.04 17.32 19.63
CA GLN A 215 41.26 16.29 20.64
C GLN A 215 42.69 15.78 20.60
N ALA A 216 43.23 15.52 19.42
CA ALA A 216 44.64 15.14 19.25
C ALA A 216 45.56 16.23 19.82
N ASN A 217 45.25 17.51 19.55
CA ASN A 217 46.00 18.64 20.11
C ASN A 217 45.91 18.70 21.64
N ALA A 218 44.71 18.54 22.22
CA ALA A 218 44.53 18.51 23.67
C ALA A 218 45.30 17.35 24.32
N GLN A 219 45.37 16.20 23.65
CA GLN A 219 46.11 15.03 24.13
C GLN A 219 47.63 15.27 24.12
N ILE A 220 48.17 15.94 23.09
CA ILE A 220 49.58 16.36 23.02
C ILE A 220 49.92 17.31 24.17
N VAL A 221 49.08 18.32 24.43
CA VAL A 221 49.31 19.27 25.54
C VAL A 221 49.23 18.58 26.90
N ASN A 222 48.28 17.66 27.10
CA ASN A 222 48.20 16.86 28.33
C ASN A 222 49.44 15.96 28.53
N GLN A 223 49.98 15.37 27.47
CA GLN A 223 51.23 14.59 27.53
C GLN A 223 52.43 15.48 27.92
N LEU A 224 52.52 16.69 27.36
CA LEU A 224 53.56 17.67 27.72
C LEU A 224 53.45 18.06 29.20
N ILE A 225 52.24 18.38 29.69
CA ILE A 225 52.00 18.68 31.12
C ILE A 225 52.43 17.51 32.00
N GLY A 226 52.10 16.27 31.63
CA GLY A 226 52.53 15.08 32.34
C GLY A 226 54.06 14.96 32.42
N SER A 227 54.77 15.23 31.33
CA SER A 227 56.25 15.23 31.32
C SER A 227 56.85 16.34 32.20
N LEU A 228 56.28 17.55 32.17
CA LEU A 228 56.72 18.66 33.01
C LEU A 228 56.45 18.39 34.50
N GLN A 229 55.31 17.75 34.82
CA GLN A 229 54.99 17.31 36.19
C GLN A 229 55.97 16.25 36.70
N ALA A 230 56.37 15.29 35.84
CA ALA A 230 57.40 14.32 36.18
C ALA A 230 58.75 15.01 36.45
N GLN A 231 59.14 15.97 35.60
CA GLN A 231 60.36 16.75 35.79
C GLN A 231 60.32 17.58 37.08
N LEU A 232 59.20 18.25 37.37
CA LEU A 232 58.98 19.00 38.60
C LEU A 232 59.12 18.10 39.85
N SER A 233 58.55 16.90 39.80
CA SER A 233 58.65 15.92 40.88
C SER A 233 60.10 15.50 41.15
N SER A 234 60.88 15.28 40.08
CA SER A 234 62.31 14.98 40.19
C SER A 234 63.09 16.13 40.82
N LEU A 235 62.91 17.37 40.34
CA LEU A 235 63.60 18.56 40.85
C LEU A 235 63.26 18.84 42.33
N ARG A 236 62.00 18.66 42.74
CA ARG A 236 61.60 18.79 44.15
C ARG A 236 62.19 17.71 45.06
N THR A 237 62.37 16.50 44.52
CA THR A 237 63.03 15.41 45.25
C THR A 237 64.50 15.71 45.47
N GLU A 238 65.17 16.21 44.43
CA GLU A 238 66.56 16.67 44.48
C GLU A 238 66.74 17.86 45.45
N GLU A 239 65.80 18.80 45.49
CA GLU A 239 65.82 19.93 46.44
C GLU A 239 65.74 19.41 47.88
N ARG A 240 64.82 18.48 48.16
CA ARG A 240 64.67 17.88 49.49
C ARG A 240 65.94 17.12 49.91
N GLN A 241 66.59 16.44 48.96
CA GLN A 241 67.86 15.78 49.22
C GLN A 241 68.96 16.79 49.56
N LEU A 242 69.13 17.85 48.77
CA LEU A 242 70.11 18.91 49.03
C LEU A 242 69.88 19.60 50.38
N LEU A 243 68.63 19.89 50.74
CA LEU A 243 68.26 20.51 52.02
C LEU A 243 68.52 19.62 53.24
N SER A 244 68.77 18.32 53.07
CA SER A 244 69.14 17.44 54.18
C SER A 244 70.57 17.68 54.69
N TYR A 245 71.43 18.33 53.89
CA TYR A 245 72.82 18.61 54.24
C TYR A 245 73.33 20.01 53.82
N LEU A 246 72.56 20.81 53.09
CA LEU A 246 72.87 22.20 52.72
C LEU A 246 71.89 23.20 53.35
N ASN A 247 72.37 24.42 53.57
CA ASN A 247 71.53 25.53 54.00
C ASN A 247 70.59 25.97 52.86
N PRO A 248 69.33 26.35 53.14
CA PRO A 248 68.39 26.96 52.19
C PRO A 248 68.95 28.05 51.26
N ASP A 249 69.95 28.81 51.71
CA ASP A 249 70.54 29.93 50.94
C ASP A 249 71.77 29.51 50.13
N ALA A 250 72.12 28.22 50.10
CA ALA A 250 73.24 27.72 49.31
C ALA A 250 73.00 27.97 47.80
N PRO A 251 74.02 28.39 47.03
CA PRO A 251 73.86 28.69 45.59
C PRO A 251 73.22 27.55 44.77
N GLN A 252 73.51 26.30 45.14
CA GLN A 252 72.94 25.11 44.49
C GLN A 252 71.43 24.98 44.73
N VAL A 253 70.95 25.26 45.95
CA VAL A 253 69.52 25.23 46.30
C VAL A 253 68.77 26.36 45.61
N VAL A 254 69.36 27.57 45.58
CA VAL A 254 68.77 28.73 44.90
C VAL A 254 68.63 28.49 43.39
N SER A 255 69.65 27.91 42.74
CA SER A 255 69.60 27.52 41.33
C SER A 255 68.49 26.51 41.05
N LEU A 256 68.37 25.47 41.89
CA LEU A 256 67.34 24.44 41.74
C LEU A 256 65.93 25.01 41.95
N ARG A 257 65.75 25.90 42.93
CA ARG A 257 64.48 26.63 43.12
C ARG A 257 64.11 27.47 41.91
N SER A 258 65.09 28.09 41.25
CA SER A 258 64.84 28.82 40.00
C SER A 258 64.35 27.89 38.89
N GLN A 259 64.89 26.67 38.79
CA GLN A 259 64.44 25.67 37.82
C GLN A 259 63.04 25.15 38.15
N ILE A 260 62.76 24.85 39.42
CA ILE A 260 61.42 24.47 39.90
C ILE A 260 60.40 25.54 39.51
N LYS A 261 60.72 26.82 39.79
CA LYS A 261 59.85 27.94 39.46
C LYS A 261 59.60 28.06 37.95
N ALA A 262 60.64 27.90 37.12
CA ALA A 262 60.50 27.93 35.67
C ALA A 262 59.59 26.80 35.14
N VAL A 263 59.75 25.57 35.67
CA VAL A 263 58.90 24.43 35.29
C VAL A 263 57.46 24.63 35.78
N GLU A 264 57.25 25.17 36.99
CA GLU A 264 55.92 25.52 37.50
C GLU A 264 55.23 26.59 36.65
N GLU A 265 55.95 27.64 36.26
CA GLU A 265 55.46 28.67 35.34
C GLU A 265 55.08 28.05 33.98
N GLN A 266 55.89 27.15 33.45
CA GLN A 266 55.62 26.46 32.19
C GLN A 266 54.40 25.52 32.28
N ILE A 267 54.25 24.75 33.36
CA ILE A 267 53.05 23.93 33.61
C ILE A 267 51.79 24.81 33.66
N THR A 268 51.87 25.95 34.35
CA THR A 268 50.74 26.88 34.47
C THR A 268 50.39 27.49 33.11
N GLN A 269 51.39 27.81 32.30
CA GLN A 269 51.22 28.34 30.95
C GLN A 269 50.58 27.31 30.01
N GLU A 270 50.98 26.04 30.07
CA GLU A 270 50.37 24.98 29.27
C GLU A 270 48.95 24.61 29.77
N GLN A 271 48.72 24.58 31.08
CA GLN A 271 47.38 24.35 31.66
C GLN A 271 46.40 25.47 31.30
N THR A 272 46.84 26.73 31.29
CA THR A 272 45.98 27.87 30.90
C THR A 272 45.58 27.85 29.43
N LYS A 273 46.39 27.24 28.54
CA LYS A 273 45.98 26.98 27.14
C LYS A 273 44.81 25.98 27.05
N LEU A 274 44.65 25.08 28.03
CA LEU A 274 43.57 24.09 28.07
C LEU A 274 42.30 24.58 28.80
N THR A 275 42.44 25.34 29.90
CA THR A 275 41.33 25.52 30.86
C THR A 275 41.02 26.96 31.29
N SER A 276 41.76 27.99 30.85
CA SER A 276 41.57 29.33 31.41
C SER A 276 40.20 29.96 31.06
N PRO A 277 39.56 30.73 31.96
CA PRO A 277 38.22 31.30 31.77
C PRO A 277 38.09 32.19 30.52
N ASN A 278 39.17 32.91 30.16
CA ASN A 278 39.24 33.74 28.95
C ASN A 278 39.63 32.93 27.68
N THR A 279 40.14 31.70 27.86
CA THR A 279 40.51 30.73 26.82
C THR A 279 39.73 29.43 26.96
N THR A 280 38.43 29.53 27.30
CA THR A 280 37.42 28.47 27.11
C THR A 280 37.30 28.00 25.64
N LYS A 281 38.13 28.56 24.75
CA LYS A 281 38.28 28.25 23.34
C LYS A 281 38.57 26.77 23.10
N LEU A 282 39.56 26.14 23.74
CA LEU A 282 39.94 24.78 23.33
C LEU A 282 38.87 23.73 23.63
N ASN A 283 38.28 23.77 24.83
CA ASN A 283 37.19 22.86 25.20
C ASN A 283 35.92 23.13 24.38
N ARG A 284 35.55 24.41 24.17
CA ARG A 284 34.42 24.76 23.28
C ARG A 284 34.69 24.37 21.84
N GLN A 285 35.92 24.52 21.35
CA GLN A 285 36.34 24.13 20.02
C GLN A 285 36.26 22.60 19.86
N ALA A 286 36.70 21.84 20.86
CA ALA A 286 36.57 20.39 20.85
C ALA A 286 35.10 19.93 20.78
N VAL A 287 34.20 20.55 21.56
CA VAL A 287 32.76 20.24 21.52
C VAL A 287 32.12 20.63 20.18
N GLN A 288 32.46 21.82 19.65
CA GLN A 288 31.97 22.28 18.34
C GLN A 288 32.46 21.39 17.21
N PHE A 289 33.75 21.04 17.21
CA PHE A 289 34.34 20.12 16.25
C PHE A 289 33.66 18.75 16.30
N GLU A 290 33.45 18.20 17.50
CA GLU A 290 32.76 16.91 17.64
C GLU A 290 31.32 16.96 17.13
N THR A 291 30.64 18.10 17.32
CA THR A 291 29.28 18.31 16.78
C THR A 291 29.29 18.31 15.26
N ILE A 292 30.17 19.11 14.63
CA ILE A 292 30.26 19.20 13.16
C ILE A 292 30.71 17.86 12.56
N LYS A 293 31.64 17.16 13.22
CA LYS A 293 32.08 15.83 12.80
C LYS A 293 30.94 14.80 12.91
N ALA A 294 30.18 14.83 14.01
CA ALA A 294 29.01 13.97 14.17
C ALA A 294 27.94 14.26 13.09
N ASP A 295 27.79 15.51 12.65
CA ASP A 295 26.90 15.87 11.54
C ASP A 295 27.38 15.27 10.20
N VAL A 296 28.71 15.27 9.94
CA VAL A 296 29.29 14.58 8.77
C VAL A 296 29.05 13.07 8.82
N ASP A 297 29.25 12.45 9.99
CA ASP A 297 29.00 11.02 10.19
C ASP A 297 27.52 10.68 9.99
N PHE A 298 26.62 11.51 10.55
CA PHE A 298 25.18 11.37 10.35
C PHE A 298 24.79 11.51 8.88
N ALA A 299 25.28 12.54 8.19
CA ALA A 299 25.01 12.74 6.77
C ALA A 299 25.57 11.59 5.91
N THR A 300 26.70 11.02 6.30
CA THR A 300 27.30 9.84 5.64
C THR A 300 26.41 8.62 5.78
N GLU A 301 25.89 8.34 6.98
CA GLU A 301 24.96 7.23 7.20
C GLU A 301 23.63 7.45 6.45
N LEU A 302 23.13 8.68 6.41
CA LEU A 302 21.94 9.03 5.63
C LEU A 302 22.16 8.77 4.13
N TYR A 303 23.30 9.20 3.57
CA TYR A 303 23.65 8.92 2.18
C TYR A 303 23.72 7.41 1.88
N LYS A 304 24.35 6.62 2.75
CA LYS A 304 24.39 5.15 2.59
C LYS A 304 22.99 4.54 2.62
N LEU A 305 22.12 5.03 3.51
CA LEU A 305 20.74 4.57 3.59
C LEU A 305 19.95 4.91 2.33
N SER A 306 20.08 6.14 1.82
CA SER A 306 19.45 6.58 0.56
C SER A 306 19.95 5.76 -0.62
N LEU A 307 21.25 5.48 -0.70
CA LEU A 307 21.83 4.64 -1.76
C LEU A 307 21.27 3.21 -1.71
N SER A 308 21.18 2.62 -0.52
CA SER A 308 20.57 1.31 -0.32
C SER A 308 19.09 1.30 -0.71
N SER A 309 18.35 2.37 -0.38
CA SER A 309 16.95 2.55 -0.77
C SER A 309 16.79 2.67 -2.29
N LEU A 310 17.68 3.40 -2.97
CA LEU A 310 17.70 3.50 -4.42
C LEU A 310 17.96 2.14 -5.08
N GLU A 311 18.95 1.38 -4.60
CA GLU A 311 19.22 0.06 -5.17
C GLU A 311 18.09 -0.94 -4.90
N LYS A 312 17.48 -0.87 -3.72
CA LYS A 312 16.25 -1.64 -3.44
C LYS A 312 15.13 -1.25 -4.42
N SER A 313 14.90 0.04 -4.65
CA SER A 313 13.86 0.53 -5.56
C SER A 313 14.13 0.12 -7.00
N ARG A 314 15.39 0.15 -7.45
CA ARG A 314 15.80 -0.38 -8.76
C ARG A 314 15.52 -1.86 -8.89
N LEU A 315 15.94 -2.65 -7.91
CA LEU A 315 15.68 -4.10 -7.89
C LEU A 315 14.18 -4.41 -7.89
N GLU A 316 13.38 -3.66 -7.15
CA GLU A 316 11.93 -3.78 -7.16
C GLU A 316 11.34 -3.39 -8.51
N ALA A 317 11.78 -2.30 -9.13
CA ALA A 317 11.35 -1.91 -10.47
C ALA A 317 11.67 -3.00 -11.52
N PHE A 318 12.83 -3.65 -11.43
CA PHE A 318 13.19 -4.79 -12.28
C PHE A 318 12.35 -6.05 -12.00
N LYS A 319 11.92 -6.27 -10.74
CA LYS A 319 11.14 -7.45 -10.33
C LYS A 319 9.63 -7.27 -10.47
N LYS A 320 9.11 -6.03 -10.49
CA LYS A 320 7.69 -5.67 -10.43
C LYS A 320 7.05 -5.44 -11.80
N MET A 321 7.21 -6.37 -12.73
CA MET A 321 6.15 -6.58 -13.71
C MET A 321 5.08 -7.42 -13.00
N LYS A 322 4.16 -6.76 -12.26
CA LYS A 322 2.96 -7.44 -11.75
C LYS A 322 2.21 -7.93 -12.98
N ASN A 323 2.11 -9.24 -13.16
CA ASN A 323 1.44 -9.80 -14.31
C ASN A 323 0.09 -10.36 -13.85
N LEU A 324 -0.94 -10.08 -14.64
CA LEU A 324 -2.19 -10.80 -14.52
C LEU A 324 -1.95 -12.23 -14.99
N ILE A 325 -2.00 -13.19 -14.07
CA ILE A 325 -1.83 -14.61 -14.43
C ILE A 325 -3.21 -15.18 -14.70
N VAL A 326 -3.43 -15.62 -15.93
CA VAL A 326 -4.64 -16.34 -16.33
C VAL A 326 -4.50 -17.81 -15.92
N ILE A 327 -5.30 -18.23 -14.93
CA ILE A 327 -5.38 -19.61 -14.45
C ILE A 327 -6.24 -20.44 -15.40
N SER A 328 -7.38 -19.88 -15.79
CA SER A 328 -8.30 -20.47 -16.76
C SER A 328 -8.65 -19.44 -17.82
N THR A 329 -8.42 -19.75 -19.09
CA THR A 329 -8.75 -18.87 -20.20
C THR A 329 -10.25 -18.90 -20.49
N PRO A 330 -10.84 -17.81 -21.00
CA PRO A 330 -12.23 -17.82 -21.43
C PRO A 330 -12.45 -18.84 -22.53
N TYR A 331 -13.65 -19.38 -22.61
CA TYR A 331 -14.08 -20.33 -23.64
C TYR A 331 -15.43 -19.93 -24.21
N GLU A 332 -15.70 -20.33 -25.44
CA GLU A 332 -17.00 -20.15 -26.09
C GLU A 332 -17.98 -21.21 -25.55
N ALA A 333 -19.12 -20.77 -25.03
CA ALA A 333 -20.11 -21.66 -24.43
C ALA A 333 -20.85 -22.46 -25.51
N GLU A 334 -20.96 -23.78 -25.31
CA GLU A 334 -21.70 -24.66 -26.23
C GLU A 334 -23.21 -24.62 -26.00
N ASP A 335 -23.66 -24.24 -24.80
CA ASP A 335 -25.07 -24.18 -24.42
C ASP A 335 -25.41 -22.88 -23.66
N ALA A 336 -26.65 -22.44 -23.78
CA ALA A 336 -27.15 -21.24 -23.14
C ALA A 336 -27.33 -21.48 -21.63
N THR A 337 -26.63 -20.71 -20.80
CA THR A 337 -26.72 -20.83 -19.34
C THR A 337 -28.02 -20.23 -18.80
N TYR A 338 -28.58 -19.24 -19.50
CA TYR A 338 -29.82 -18.58 -19.14
C TYR A 338 -30.79 -18.49 -20.33
N PRO A 339 -32.11 -18.39 -20.06
CA PRO A 339 -32.75 -18.48 -18.75
C PRO A 339 -32.73 -19.91 -18.20
N ARG A 340 -32.53 -20.07 -16.88
CA ARG A 340 -32.67 -21.37 -16.21
C ARG A 340 -34.17 -21.71 -16.11
N GLN A 341 -34.74 -22.18 -17.22
CA GLN A 341 -36.19 -22.24 -17.44
C GLN A 341 -36.92 -22.96 -16.31
N ALA A 342 -36.50 -24.19 -16.00
CA ALA A 342 -37.10 -24.99 -14.93
C ALA A 342 -36.99 -24.31 -13.55
N TYR A 343 -35.83 -23.73 -13.25
CA TYR A 343 -35.59 -23.03 -11.99
C TYR A 343 -36.52 -21.81 -11.84
N LEU A 344 -36.63 -20.97 -12.88
CA LEU A 344 -37.49 -19.78 -12.85
C LEU A 344 -38.97 -20.15 -12.75
N ILE A 345 -39.43 -21.18 -13.47
CA ILE A 345 -40.82 -21.63 -13.44
C ILE A 345 -41.20 -22.16 -12.05
N TRP A 346 -40.36 -22.98 -11.42
CA TRP A 346 -40.68 -23.54 -10.10
C TRP A 346 -40.52 -22.53 -8.96
N THR A 347 -39.48 -21.69 -9.00
CA THR A 347 -39.28 -20.66 -7.96
C THR A 347 -40.35 -19.59 -8.01
N SER A 348 -40.77 -19.14 -9.20
CA SER A 348 -41.90 -18.21 -9.34
C SER A 348 -43.20 -18.81 -8.80
N LEU A 349 -43.48 -20.09 -9.05
CA LEU A 349 -44.64 -20.77 -8.47
C LEU A 349 -44.60 -20.75 -6.94
N ALA A 350 -43.46 -21.13 -6.36
CA ALA A 350 -43.30 -21.17 -4.90
C ALA A 350 -43.49 -19.79 -4.28
N LEU A 351 -42.93 -18.74 -4.89
CA LEU A 351 -43.06 -17.36 -4.44
C LEU A 351 -44.51 -16.87 -4.51
N LEU A 352 -45.21 -17.16 -5.62
CA LEU A 352 -46.62 -16.82 -5.79
C LEU A 352 -47.52 -17.55 -4.78
N LEU A 353 -47.21 -18.82 -4.46
CA LEU A 353 -47.92 -19.58 -3.42
C LEU A 353 -47.69 -19.01 -2.03
N MET A 354 -46.47 -18.58 -1.70
CA MET A 354 -46.17 -17.88 -0.45
C MET A 354 -46.95 -16.56 -0.35
N LEU A 355 -46.94 -15.77 -1.43
CA LEU A 355 -47.66 -14.50 -1.50
C LEU A 355 -49.17 -14.70 -1.37
N TYR A 356 -49.72 -15.73 -2.00
CA TYR A 356 -51.12 -16.13 -1.80
C TYR A 356 -51.42 -16.51 -0.35
N GLY A 357 -50.53 -17.29 0.29
CA GLY A 357 -50.64 -17.64 1.70
C GLY A 357 -50.66 -16.41 2.61
N PHE A 358 -49.78 -15.44 2.34
CA PHE A 358 -49.71 -14.18 3.07
C PHE A 358 -50.99 -13.35 2.91
N VAL A 359 -51.44 -13.12 1.67
CA VAL A 359 -52.66 -12.36 1.39
C VAL A 359 -53.88 -13.03 2.03
N ARG A 360 -53.93 -14.36 2.01
CA ARG A 360 -54.99 -15.14 2.67
C ARG A 360 -54.97 -14.96 4.19
N LEU A 361 -53.81 -14.96 4.82
CA LEU A 361 -53.66 -14.73 6.26
C LEU A 361 -54.17 -13.33 6.62
N VAL A 362 -53.74 -12.30 5.89
CA VAL A 362 -54.18 -10.91 6.11
C VAL A 362 -55.70 -10.80 5.98
N MET A 363 -56.30 -11.37 4.92
CA MET A 363 -57.76 -11.37 4.77
C MET A 363 -58.47 -12.12 5.89
N ALA A 364 -57.89 -13.21 6.40
CA ALA A 364 -58.46 -13.95 7.53
C ALA A 364 -58.46 -13.08 8.81
N VAL A 365 -57.34 -12.41 9.11
CA VAL A 365 -57.21 -11.51 10.27
C VAL A 365 -58.18 -10.33 10.18
N VAL A 366 -58.29 -9.69 9.01
CA VAL A 366 -59.23 -8.59 8.79
C VAL A 366 -60.68 -9.05 8.94
N ARG A 367 -61.00 -10.27 8.50
CA ARG A 367 -62.35 -10.83 8.66
C ARG A 367 -62.66 -11.14 10.13
N ASP A 368 -61.69 -11.63 10.88
CA ASP A 368 -61.82 -11.96 12.31
C ASP A 368 -62.01 -10.70 13.18
N HIS A 369 -61.40 -9.57 12.79
CA HIS A 369 -61.60 -8.28 13.47
C HIS A 369 -62.90 -7.58 13.07
N ARG A 370 -63.59 -8.03 12.01
CA ARG A 370 -64.83 -7.43 11.50
C ARG A 370 -66.09 -8.19 11.93
N SER A 371 -65.94 -9.42 12.42
CA SER A 371 -66.99 -10.19 13.12
C SER A 371 -66.99 -9.86 14.59
#